data_AF-F0RTI1-F1
#
_entry.id   AF-F0RTI1-F1
#
_cell.length_a   1.000
_cell.length_b   1.000
_cell.length_c   1.000
_cell.angle_alpha   90.00
_cell.angle_beta   90.00
_cell.angle_gamma   90.00
#
_symmetry.space_group_name_H-M   'P 1'
#
loop_
_entity.id
_entity.type
_entity.pdbx_description
1 polymer ?
#
loop_
_entity_poly.entity_id
_entity_poly.type
_entity_poly.pdbx_seq_one_letter_code
_entity_poly.pdbx_strand_id
1 'polypeptide(L)'
;MKYFAQLTSVEQLMILERLVTILKKNIGDNGSVHEAVEHAINSKVDDLEDIVEIRVCDECGKLMVEGYCIAGGEEYFCSDECLHKNYAPDEWLAIYAGLDNTDPAEVERASKLSQAELDELNEENDSQSYHTAWEV
;
A
#
# COMPACT_ATOMS: atom_id res chain seq x y z
N MET A 1 14.85 -5.57 9.12
CA MET A 1 14.44 -5.75 10.54
C MET A 1 13.22 -4.92 10.99
N LYS A 2 12.87 -3.78 10.35
CA LYS A 2 11.71 -2.95 10.78
C LYS A 2 10.34 -3.63 10.67
N TYR A 3 10.14 -4.47 9.65
CA TYR A 3 8.90 -5.22 9.41
C TYR A 3 8.73 -6.44 10.32
N PHE A 4 9.81 -6.89 10.95
CA PHE A 4 9.79 -8.07 11.81
C PHE A 4 8.98 -7.83 13.09
N ALA A 5 9.04 -6.60 13.63
CA ALA A 5 8.43 -6.24 14.90
C ALA A 5 6.90 -6.06 14.85
N GLN A 6 6.30 -6.05 13.65
CA GLN A 6 4.86 -5.85 13.45
C GLN A 6 4.09 -7.16 13.23
N LEU A 7 4.81 -8.26 13.06
CA LEU A 7 4.27 -9.60 12.93
C LEU A 7 3.88 -10.16 14.29
N THR A 8 2.83 -10.98 14.34
CA THR A 8 2.52 -11.77 15.55
C THR A 8 3.67 -12.72 15.86
N SER A 9 3.80 -13.13 17.12
CA SER A 9 4.84 -14.07 17.53
C SER A 9 4.84 -15.37 16.73
N VAL A 10 3.67 -15.79 16.22
CA VAL A 10 3.52 -17.00 15.38
C VAL A 10 4.06 -16.77 13.98
N GLU A 11 3.73 -15.64 13.34
CA GLU A 11 4.22 -15.29 12.01
C GLU A 11 5.72 -15.03 12.01
N GLN A 12 6.22 -14.35 13.06
CA GLN A 12 7.66 -14.21 13.32
C GLN A 12 8.35 -15.58 13.40
N LEU A 13 7.76 -16.54 14.13
CA LEU A 13 8.32 -17.88 14.28
C LEU A 13 8.35 -18.64 12.95
N MET A 14 7.26 -18.57 12.16
CA MET A 14 7.15 -19.25 10.87
C MET A 14 8.18 -18.72 9.87
N ILE A 15 8.41 -17.41 9.85
CA ILE A 15 9.43 -16.79 8.99
C ILE A 15 10.83 -17.18 9.48
N LEU A 16 11.09 -17.18 10.79
CA LEU A 16 12.39 -17.59 11.34
C LEU A 16 12.70 -19.07 11.08
N GLU A 17 11.75 -19.98 11.26
CA GLU A 17 11.95 -21.41 11.02
C GLU A 17 12.25 -21.70 9.54
N ARG A 18 11.57 -20.98 8.64
CA ARG A 18 11.77 -21.10 7.20
C ARG A 18 13.11 -20.52 6.76
N LEU A 19 13.51 -19.36 7.31
CA LEU A 19 14.83 -18.76 7.10
C LEU A 19 15.94 -19.68 7.62
N VAL A 20 15.81 -20.25 8.83
CA VAL A 20 16.80 -21.18 9.41
C VAL A 20 16.96 -22.44 8.57
N THR A 21 15.88 -22.95 7.99
CA THR A 21 15.92 -24.12 7.10
C THR A 21 16.68 -23.81 5.79
N ILE A 22 16.47 -22.62 5.23
CA ILE A 22 17.17 -22.15 4.03
C ILE A 22 18.65 -21.93 4.33
N LEU A 23 18.97 -21.34 5.48
CA LEU A 23 20.35 -21.05 5.89
C LEU A 23 21.16 -22.30 6.14
N LYS A 24 20.58 -23.31 6.79
CA LYS A 24 21.23 -24.62 6.98
C LYS A 24 21.64 -25.30 5.67
N LYS A 25 20.99 -24.96 4.54
CA LYS A 25 21.27 -25.54 3.22
C LYS A 25 22.43 -24.85 2.48
N ASN A 26 22.76 -23.60 2.82
CA ASN A 26 23.68 -22.74 2.05
C ASN A 26 24.91 -22.21 2.84
N ILE A 27 25.23 -22.75 4.02
CA ILE A 27 26.40 -22.34 4.83
C ILE A 27 27.76 -22.66 4.17
N GLY A 28 27.79 -23.47 3.10
CA GLY A 28 29.03 -23.87 2.42
C GLY A 28 29.77 -22.74 1.68
N ASP A 29 29.05 -21.72 1.19
CA ASP A 29 29.60 -20.75 0.23
C ASP A 29 29.77 -19.32 0.80
N ASN A 30 29.26 -19.03 2.00
CA ASN A 30 29.27 -17.69 2.58
C ASN A 30 30.27 -17.59 3.74
N GLY A 31 31.11 -16.54 3.72
CA GLY A 31 32.24 -16.35 4.65
C GLY A 31 31.85 -16.21 6.12
N SER A 32 30.60 -15.84 6.39
CA SER A 32 30.02 -15.84 7.74
C SER A 32 28.53 -16.16 7.74
N VAL A 33 28.03 -16.56 8.91
CA VAL A 33 26.59 -16.76 9.16
C VAL A 33 25.82 -15.46 8.90
N HIS A 34 26.39 -14.30 9.21
CA HIS A 34 25.76 -13.01 8.96
C HIS A 34 25.53 -12.77 7.47
N GLU A 35 26.55 -12.97 6.64
CA GLU A 35 26.47 -12.81 5.18
C GLU A 35 25.49 -13.81 4.55
N ALA A 36 25.47 -15.05 5.04
CA ALA A 36 24.51 -16.05 4.59
C ALA A 36 23.06 -15.65 4.91
N VAL A 37 22.82 -15.12 6.11
CA VAL A 37 21.51 -14.61 6.57
C VAL A 37 21.07 -13.42 5.75
N GLU A 38 21.94 -12.43 5.61
CA GLU A 38 21.65 -11.20 4.87
C GLU A 38 21.36 -11.49 3.39
N HIS A 39 22.17 -12.32 2.74
CA HIS A 39 21.95 -12.71 1.35
C HIS A 39 20.66 -13.52 1.15
N ALA A 40 20.37 -14.49 2.03
CA ALA A 40 19.16 -15.30 1.94
C ALA A 40 17.88 -14.49 2.23
N ILE A 41 17.95 -13.50 3.12
CA ILE A 41 16.84 -12.57 3.36
C ILE A 41 16.63 -11.70 2.13
N ASN A 42 17.67 -11.02 1.63
CA ASN A 42 17.53 -10.09 0.51
C ASN A 42 17.06 -10.81 -0.77
N SER A 43 17.63 -11.97 -1.10
CA SER A 43 17.18 -12.77 -2.25
C SER A 43 15.73 -13.22 -2.15
N LYS A 44 15.18 -13.41 -0.93
CA LYS A 44 13.78 -13.80 -0.75
C LYS A 44 12.83 -12.62 -0.62
N VAL A 45 13.33 -11.47 -0.16
CA VAL A 45 12.59 -10.20 -0.19
C VAL A 45 12.41 -9.75 -1.63
N ASP A 46 13.44 -9.85 -2.47
CA ASP A 46 13.34 -9.58 -3.91
C ASP A 46 12.30 -10.50 -4.58
N ASP A 47 12.28 -11.81 -4.24
CA ASP A 47 11.26 -12.75 -4.73
C ASP A 47 9.84 -12.44 -4.20
N LEU A 48 9.70 -11.74 -3.08
CA LEU A 48 8.42 -11.40 -2.43
C LEU A 48 7.87 -10.05 -2.88
N GLU A 49 8.73 -9.13 -3.33
CA GLU A 49 8.35 -7.83 -3.90
C GLU A 49 7.41 -8.01 -5.11
N ASP A 50 7.62 -9.05 -5.92
CA ASP A 50 6.78 -9.37 -7.08
C ASP A 50 5.47 -10.11 -6.72
N ILE A 51 5.31 -10.60 -5.47
CA ILE A 51 4.19 -11.46 -5.05
C ILE A 51 3.23 -10.72 -4.12
N VAL A 52 3.73 -9.79 -3.30
CA VAL A 52 2.92 -9.00 -2.37
C VAL A 52 3.05 -7.56 -2.80
N GLU A 53 2.05 -7.02 -3.49
CA GLU A 53 1.96 -5.59 -3.79
C GLU A 53 1.72 -4.82 -2.48
N ILE A 54 2.80 -4.60 -1.74
CA ILE A 54 2.80 -3.90 -0.47
C ILE A 54 2.61 -2.41 -0.74
N ARG A 55 1.52 -1.86 -0.21
CA ARG A 55 1.25 -0.42 -0.26
C ARG A 55 1.65 0.22 1.05
N VAL A 56 2.22 1.41 0.96
CA VAL A 56 2.69 2.18 2.10
C VAL A 56 2.01 3.53 2.05
N CYS A 57 1.45 3.97 3.17
CA CYS A 57 0.82 5.28 3.27
C CYS A 57 1.85 6.38 3.09
N ASP A 58 1.64 7.29 2.14
CA ASP A 58 2.56 8.39 1.84
C ASP A 58 2.59 9.43 2.98
N GLU A 59 1.51 9.56 3.73
CA GLU A 59 1.43 10.50 4.87
C GLU A 59 2.17 9.97 6.12
N CYS A 60 2.01 8.69 6.46
CA CYS A 60 2.50 8.16 7.76
C CYS A 60 3.49 7.00 7.68
N GLY A 61 3.77 6.48 6.48
CA GLY A 61 4.71 5.40 6.24
C GLY A 61 4.28 4.02 6.78
N LYS A 62 3.01 3.85 7.17
CA LYS A 62 2.47 2.55 7.61
C LYS A 62 2.13 1.68 6.42
N LEU A 63 2.31 0.36 6.59
CA LEU A 63 1.81 -0.64 5.67
C LEU A 63 0.29 -0.59 5.60
N MET A 64 -0.25 -0.77 4.40
CA MET A 64 -1.67 -0.69 4.11
C MET A 64 -2.21 -2.04 3.65
N VAL A 65 -3.24 -2.51 4.34
CA VAL A 65 -4.11 -3.62 3.89
C VAL A 65 -5.45 -3.10 3.38
N GLU A 66 -5.76 -1.83 3.68
CA GLU A 66 -6.89 -1.09 3.15
C GLU A 66 -6.51 0.40 3.08
N GLY A 67 -7.24 1.15 2.26
CA GLY A 67 -7.12 2.60 2.17
C GLY A 67 -7.41 3.14 0.77
N TYR A 68 -6.98 4.37 0.57
CA TYR A 68 -7.17 5.15 -0.64
C TYR A 68 -6.00 4.95 -1.61
N CYS A 69 -6.33 4.81 -2.89
CA CYS A 69 -5.43 4.85 -4.04
C CYS A 69 -5.79 6.08 -4.87
N ILE A 70 -4.79 6.89 -5.23
CA ILE A 70 -4.96 8.07 -6.08
C ILE A 70 -4.37 7.77 -7.46
N ALA A 71 -5.13 8.05 -8.52
CA ALA A 71 -4.69 8.01 -9.93
C ALA A 71 -3.92 6.73 -10.32
N GLY A 72 -4.40 5.55 -9.90
CA GLY A 72 -3.77 4.28 -10.25
C GLY A 72 -2.49 3.95 -9.46
N GLY A 73 -2.22 4.68 -8.38
CA GLY A 73 -1.10 4.43 -7.47
C GLY A 73 -0.04 5.53 -7.45
N GLU A 74 -0.40 6.76 -7.84
CA GLU A 74 0.47 7.92 -7.65
C GLU A 74 0.67 8.22 -6.15
N GLU A 75 -0.39 8.07 -5.35
CA GLU A 75 -0.37 8.25 -3.89
C GLU A 75 -1.30 7.24 -3.19
N TYR A 76 -0.98 6.91 -1.94
CA TYR A 76 -1.71 5.99 -1.08
C TYR A 76 -1.92 6.55 0.33
N PHE A 77 -3.15 6.44 0.85
CA PHE A 77 -3.48 6.88 2.21
C PHE A 77 -4.24 5.82 3.01
N CYS A 78 -3.75 5.48 4.20
CA CYS A 78 -4.31 4.38 5.00
C CYS A 78 -5.62 4.69 5.72
N SER A 79 -6.10 5.94 5.71
CA SER A 79 -7.29 6.38 6.46
C SER A 79 -7.72 7.77 6.04
N ASP A 80 -8.96 8.14 6.35
CA ASP A 80 -9.52 9.49 6.17
C ASP A 80 -8.65 10.56 6.82
N GLU A 81 -8.09 10.29 8.01
CA GLU A 81 -7.20 11.23 8.70
C GLU A 81 -5.94 11.52 7.88
N CYS A 82 -5.37 10.50 7.26
CA CYS A 82 -4.17 10.66 6.43
C CYS A 82 -4.49 11.31 5.08
N LEU A 83 -5.60 10.92 4.47
CA LEU A 83 -6.09 11.53 3.23
C LEU A 83 -6.38 13.02 3.44
N HIS A 84 -7.10 13.37 4.50
CA HIS A 84 -7.57 14.75 4.74
C HIS A 84 -6.55 15.72 5.30
N LYS A 85 -5.30 15.27 5.46
CA LYS A 85 -4.15 16.19 5.59
C LYS A 85 -3.68 16.72 4.24
N ASN A 86 -4.00 16.01 3.16
CA ASN A 86 -3.55 16.29 1.80
C ASN A 86 -4.71 16.76 0.90
N TYR A 87 -5.92 16.20 1.06
CA TYR A 87 -7.11 16.58 0.31
C TYR A 87 -8.32 16.76 1.22
N ALA A 88 -8.99 17.91 1.17
CA ALA A 88 -10.26 18.11 1.85
C ALA A 88 -11.32 17.07 1.41
N PRO A 89 -12.35 16.81 2.23
CA PRO A 89 -13.41 15.85 1.88
C PRO A 89 -14.03 16.08 0.50
N ASP A 90 -14.30 17.33 0.15
CA ASP A 90 -14.90 17.66 -1.15
C ASP A 90 -13.90 17.52 -2.32
N GLU A 91 -12.61 17.77 -2.07
CA GLU A 91 -11.54 17.55 -3.06
C GLU A 91 -11.39 16.06 -3.36
N TRP A 92 -11.51 15.20 -2.35
CA TRP A 92 -11.54 13.74 -2.56
C TRP A 92 -12.71 13.31 -3.46
N LEU A 93 -13.90 13.88 -3.29
CA LEU A 93 -15.04 13.55 -4.17
C LEU A 93 -14.77 13.92 -5.63
N ALA A 94 -14.07 15.03 -5.88
CA ALA A 94 -13.65 15.42 -7.22
C ALA A 94 -12.62 14.44 -7.79
N ILE A 95 -11.57 14.10 -7.03
CA ILE A 95 -10.54 13.12 -7.41
C ILE A 95 -11.19 11.77 -7.72
N TYR A 96 -12.06 11.28 -6.82
CA TYR A 96 -12.77 10.03 -6.99
C TYR A 96 -13.60 10.02 -8.29
N ALA A 97 -14.31 11.10 -8.59
CA ALA A 97 -15.08 11.23 -9.82
C ALA A 97 -14.23 11.49 -11.08
N GLY A 98 -12.90 11.60 -10.97
CA GLY A 98 -12.01 11.93 -12.10
C GLY A 98 -12.13 13.38 -12.58
N LEU A 99 -12.53 14.29 -11.70
CA LEU A 99 -12.61 15.74 -11.94
C LEU A 99 -11.36 16.46 -11.40
N ASP A 100 -11.10 17.67 -11.88
CA ASP A 100 -10.01 18.53 -11.42
C ASP A 100 -10.29 19.05 -10.01
N ASN A 101 -9.59 18.48 -9.03
CA ASN A 101 -9.71 18.87 -7.62
C ASN A 101 -9.12 20.26 -7.32
N THR A 102 -8.43 20.89 -8.27
CA THR A 102 -7.89 22.24 -8.14
C THR A 102 -8.84 23.31 -8.69
N ASP A 103 -9.88 22.92 -9.44
CA ASP A 103 -10.95 23.81 -9.88
C ASP A 103 -12.09 23.84 -8.84
N PRO A 104 -12.31 24.98 -8.14
CA PRO A 104 -13.37 25.10 -7.15
C PRO A 104 -14.78 24.80 -7.69
N ALA A 105 -15.03 25.02 -8.98
CA ALA A 105 -16.33 24.74 -9.59
C ALA A 105 -16.57 23.23 -9.74
N GLU A 106 -15.52 22.46 -10.02
CA GLU A 106 -15.62 21.00 -10.11
C GLU A 106 -15.70 20.35 -8.73
N VAL A 107 -14.97 20.87 -7.75
CA VAL A 107 -15.09 20.46 -6.34
C VAL A 107 -16.51 20.72 -5.80
N GLU A 108 -17.08 21.90 -6.04
CA GLU A 108 -18.45 22.22 -5.63
C GLU A 108 -19.49 21.36 -6.38
N ARG A 109 -19.22 21.01 -7.64
CA ARG A 109 -20.08 20.08 -8.38
C ARG A 109 -20.06 18.70 -7.74
N ALA A 110 -18.88 18.15 -7.48
CA ALA A 110 -18.70 16.82 -6.91
C ALA A 110 -19.38 16.68 -5.54
N SER A 111 -19.26 17.68 -4.66
CA SER A 111 -19.87 17.65 -3.32
C SER A 111 -21.40 17.66 -3.30
N LYS A 112 -22.05 17.96 -4.43
CA LYS A 112 -23.51 17.94 -4.59
C LYS A 112 -24.03 16.67 -5.23
N LEU A 113 -23.16 15.84 -5.78
CA LEU A 113 -23.54 14.58 -6.41
C LEU A 113 -23.83 13.52 -5.35
N SER A 114 -24.75 12.62 -5.65
CA SER A 114 -24.94 11.40 -4.91
C SER A 114 -23.80 10.42 -5.17
N GLN A 115 -23.61 9.44 -4.27
CA GLN A 115 -22.59 8.41 -4.46
C GLN A 115 -22.76 7.67 -5.80
N ALA A 116 -23.99 7.35 -6.20
CA ALA A 116 -24.23 6.66 -7.47
C ALA A 116 -23.77 7.50 -8.68
N GLU A 117 -23.99 8.81 -8.66
CA GLU A 117 -23.53 9.71 -9.74
C GLU A 117 -21.99 9.86 -9.72
N LEU A 118 -21.37 9.82 -8.54
CA LEU A 118 -19.92 9.82 -8.40
C LEU A 118 -19.30 8.52 -8.93
N ASP A 119 -19.92 7.37 -8.64
CA ASP A 119 -19.50 6.06 -9.13
C ASP A 119 -19.60 6.00 -10.67
N GLU A 120 -20.71 6.49 -11.24
CA GLU A 120 -20.87 6.62 -12.70
C GLU A 120 -19.76 7.48 -13.32
N LEU A 121 -19.44 8.63 -12.71
CA LEU A 121 -18.35 9.49 -13.20
C LEU A 121 -16.96 8.86 -13.03
N ASN A 122 -16.71 8.15 -11.93
CA ASN A 122 -15.46 7.43 -11.72
C ASN A 122 -15.21 6.43 -12.86
N GLU A 123 -16.23 5.65 -13.22
CA GLU A 123 -16.19 4.69 -14.32
C GLU A 123 -16.05 5.36 -15.69
N GLU A 124 -16.81 6.44 -15.94
CA GLU A 124 -16.76 7.18 -17.22
C GLU A 124 -15.41 7.85 -17.46
N ASN A 125 -14.83 8.43 -16.42
CA ASN A 125 -13.57 9.17 -16.50
C ASN A 125 -12.33 8.29 -16.29
N ASP A 126 -12.52 7.02 -15.91
CA ASP A 126 -11.43 6.11 -15.48
C ASP A 126 -10.50 6.81 -14.48
N SER A 127 -11.07 7.31 -13.37
CA SER A 127 -10.30 8.12 -12.41
C SER A 127 -9.15 7.35 -11.76
N GLN A 128 -9.21 6.01 -11.81
CA GLN A 128 -8.31 5.07 -11.16
C GLN A 128 -8.09 5.36 -9.66
N SER A 129 -9.03 6.09 -9.06
CA SER A 129 -8.98 6.54 -7.67
C SER A 129 -10.10 5.88 -6.90
N TYR A 130 -9.76 5.21 -5.80
CA TYR A 130 -10.71 4.39 -5.05
C TYR A 130 -10.26 4.15 -3.62
N HIS A 131 -11.20 3.82 -2.75
CA HIS A 131 -10.92 3.22 -1.45
C HIS A 131 -11.17 1.71 -1.54
N THR A 132 -10.22 0.88 -1.12
CA THR A 132 -10.38 -0.58 -1.16
C THR A 132 -9.61 -1.27 -0.04
N ALA A 133 -9.95 -2.53 0.20
CA ALA A 133 -9.13 -3.46 0.95
C ALA A 133 -8.36 -4.36 -0.03
N TRP A 134 -7.03 -4.41 0.08
CA TRP A 134 -6.18 -5.25 -0.75
C TRP A 134 -6.00 -6.63 -0.12
N GLU A 135 -5.99 -7.67 -0.95
CA GLU A 135 -5.64 -9.01 -0.51
C GLU A 135 -4.13 -9.07 -0.16
N VAL A 136 -3.81 -9.74 0.94
CA VAL A 136 -2.45 -9.90 1.49
C VAL A 136 -1.95 -11.31 1.29
#